data_AF-A0A4V6AA82-F1
#
_entry.id   AF-A0A4V6AA82-F1
#
_cell.length_a   1.000
_cell.length_b   1.000
_cell.length_c   1.000
_cell.angle_alpha   90.00
_cell.angle_beta   90.00
_cell.angle_gamma   90.00
#
_symmetry.space_group_name_H-M   'P 1'
#
loop_
_entity.id
_entity.type
_entity.pdbx_description
1 polymer ?
#
loop_
_entity_poly.entity_id
_entity_poly.type
_entity_poly.pdbx_seq_one_letter_code
_entity_poly.pdbx_strand_id
1 'polypeptide(L)'
;MLCLIVLQLKRHVVTIDKYVDVPQNNEKQLLQAVAAQPVSVGICGSERAFQMYSKGIFTGACSTTLDHAVLIVGYGSENGVDPWSRSFCIALLSSI
;
A
#
# COMPACT_ATOMS: atom_id res chain seq x y z
N MET A 1 29.17 -0.89 -40.08
CA MET A 1 28.30 -1.96 -39.56
C MET A 1 29.11 -2.66 -38.48
N LEU A 2 28.83 -2.62 -37.19
CA LEU A 2 27.55 -2.47 -36.50
C LEU A 2 27.83 -2.08 -35.03
N CYS A 3 27.01 -1.17 -34.48
CA CYS A 3 26.61 -1.12 -33.07
C CYS A 3 27.64 -0.72 -31.98
N LEU A 4 28.18 0.50 -32.03
CA LEU A 4 28.59 1.23 -30.82
C LEU A 4 28.00 2.64 -30.82
N ILE A 5 26.74 2.75 -31.27
CA ILE A 5 25.85 3.75 -30.68
C ILE A 5 25.77 3.32 -29.21
N VAL A 6 26.60 3.92 -28.36
CA VAL A 6 26.31 4.03 -26.94
C VAL A 6 24.96 4.72 -26.91
N LEU A 7 23.88 3.93 -26.91
CA LEU A 7 22.55 4.36 -26.55
C LEU A 7 22.75 4.98 -25.18
N GLN A 8 22.86 6.31 -25.16
CA GLN A 8 22.74 7.12 -23.96
C GLN A 8 21.34 6.82 -23.44
N LEU A 9 21.20 5.73 -22.69
CA LEU A 9 20.01 5.42 -21.91
C LEU A 9 19.92 6.58 -20.93
N LYS A 10 19.14 7.61 -21.29
CA LYS A 10 18.82 8.73 -20.41
C LYS A 10 18.16 8.12 -19.18
N ARG A 11 18.96 7.87 -18.15
CA ARG A 11 18.50 7.24 -16.91
C ARG A 11 17.65 8.28 -16.20
N HIS A 12 16.34 8.14 -16.29
CA HIS A 12 15.42 9.00 -15.56
C HIS A 12 15.43 8.54 -14.09
N VAL A 13 16.19 9.25 -13.26
CA VAL A 13 16.32 8.97 -11.83
C VAL A 13 15.42 9.93 -11.08
N VAL A 14 14.49 9.38 -10.32
CA VAL A 14 13.68 10.17 -9.38
C VAL A 14 14.33 10.02 -8.01
N THR A 15 14.61 11.14 -7.36
CA THR A 15 15.07 11.19 -5.97
C THR A 15 13.94 11.64 -5.06
N ILE A 16 13.93 11.17 -3.82
CA ILE A 16 13.01 11.64 -2.79
C ILE A 16 13.79 12.51 -1.80
N ASP A 17 13.20 13.63 -1.40
CA ASP A 17 13.85 14.53 -0.45
C ASP A 17 13.67 14.04 1.00
N LYS A 18 12.52 13.43 1.31
CA LYS A 18 12.14 13.05 2.67
C LYS A 18 11.08 11.94 2.71
N TYR A 19 11.08 11.18 3.80
CA TYR A 19 9.98 10.33 4.23
C TYR A 19 9.59 10.66 5.68
N VAL A 20 8.37 10.31 6.06
CA VAL A 20 7.84 10.51 7.41
C VAL A 20 7.00 9.30 7.78
N ASP A 21 7.20 8.78 8.98
CA ASP A 21 6.38 7.70 9.52
C ASP A 21 5.09 8.27 10.12
N VAL A 22 3.97 7.62 9.80
CA VAL A 22 2.71 7.87 10.50
C VAL A 22 2.82 7.24 11.90
N PRO A 23 2.36 7.94 12.96
CA PRO A 23 2.36 7.37 14.30
C PRO A 23 1.64 6.02 14.36
N GLN A 24 2.27 5.04 15.01
CA GLN A 24 1.74 3.68 15.11
C GLN A 24 0.36 3.67 15.77
N ASN A 25 -0.50 2.78 15.29
CA ASN A 25 -1.86 2.56 15.81
C ASN A 25 -2.76 3.82 15.78
N ASN A 26 -2.46 4.80 14.91
CA ASN A 26 -3.25 6.01 14.76
C ASN A 26 -3.93 6.07 13.38
N GLU A 27 -5.07 5.40 13.26
CA GLU A 27 -5.82 5.32 12.01
C GLU A 27 -6.24 6.70 11.49
N LYS A 28 -6.57 7.65 12.37
CA LYS A 28 -6.95 9.02 11.97
C LYS A 28 -5.82 9.73 11.23
N GLN A 29 -4.59 9.63 11.73
CA GLN A 29 -3.42 10.21 11.06
C GLN A 29 -3.08 9.45 9.78
N LEU A 30 -3.26 8.13 9.77
CA LEU A 30 -3.09 7.34 8.56
C LEU A 30 -4.05 7.78 7.44
N LEU A 31 -5.32 7.99 7.76
CA LEU A 31 -6.32 8.50 6.80
C LEU A 31 -5.93 9.88 6.28
N GLN A 32 -5.44 10.77 7.14
CA GLN A 32 -4.95 12.09 6.74
C GLN A 32 -3.75 11.98 5.78
N ALA A 33 -2.82 11.06 6.05
CA ALA A 33 -1.67 10.83 5.17
C ALA A 33 -2.09 10.23 3.82
N VAL A 34 -2.98 9.25 3.82
CA VAL A 34 -3.51 8.60 2.61
C VAL A 34 -4.29 9.58 1.74
N ALA A 35 -5.01 10.53 2.36
CA ALA A 35 -5.70 11.59 1.63
C ALA A 35 -4.73 12.55 0.91
N ALA A 36 -3.48 12.65 1.37
CA ALA A 36 -2.47 13.49 0.74
C ALA A 36 -1.67 12.76 -0.34
N GLN A 37 -1.32 11.48 -0.14
CA GLN A 37 -0.54 10.67 -1.06
C GLN A 37 -0.64 9.17 -0.73
N PRO A 38 -0.25 8.26 -1.64
CA PRO A 38 -0.13 6.84 -1.31
C PRO A 38 0.84 6.59 -0.14
N VAL A 39 0.46 5.69 0.77
CA VAL A 39 1.22 5.38 1.99
C VAL A 39 1.62 3.91 2.02
N SER A 40 2.91 3.64 2.21
CA SER A 40 3.41 2.28 2.39
C SER A 40 3.10 1.78 3.80
N VAL A 41 2.58 0.56 3.92
CA VAL A 41 2.23 -0.06 5.21
C VAL A 41 2.63 -1.53 5.23
N GLY A 42 2.91 -2.05 6.43
CA GLY A 42 3.08 -3.48 6.68
C GLY A 42 1.78 -4.12 7.14
N ILE A 43 1.47 -5.31 6.63
CA ILE A 43 0.33 -6.16 7.02
C ILE A 43 0.78 -7.61 7.26
N CYS A 44 -0.08 -8.44 7.84
CA CYS A 44 0.08 -9.90 7.81
C CYS A 44 -0.56 -10.43 6.51
N GLY A 45 0.28 -10.72 5.52
CA GLY A 45 -0.11 -11.26 4.22
C GLY A 45 0.02 -12.79 4.11
N SER A 46 0.69 -13.45 5.07
CA SER A 46 0.83 -14.92 5.05
C SER A 46 -0.44 -15.68 5.44
N GLU A 47 -1.44 -15.00 6.01
CA GLU A 47 -2.69 -15.66 6.40
C GLU A 47 -3.43 -16.21 5.17
N ARG A 48 -3.88 -17.47 5.24
CA ARG A 48 -4.49 -18.15 4.09
C ARG A 48 -5.76 -17.44 3.60
N ALA A 49 -6.50 -16.82 4.52
CA ALA A 49 -7.68 -16.04 4.20
C ALA A 49 -7.32 -14.83 3.30
N PHE A 50 -6.19 -14.18 3.55
CA PHE A 50 -5.73 -13.04 2.75
C PHE A 50 -5.21 -13.49 1.38
N GLN A 51 -4.47 -14.60 1.31
CA GLN A 51 -3.96 -15.14 0.04
C GLN A 51 -5.09 -15.56 -0.94
N MET A 52 -6.20 -16.07 -0.40
CA MET A 52 -7.35 -16.53 -1.20
C MET A 52 -8.39 -15.41 -1.42
N TYR A 53 -8.15 -14.22 -0.89
CA TYR A 53 -9.05 -13.08 -1.04
C TYR A 53 -9.08 -12.61 -2.49
N SER A 54 -10.29 -12.32 -3.00
CA SER A 54 -10.48 -11.92 -4.40
C SER A 54 -11.35 -10.69 -4.61
N LYS A 55 -12.32 -10.42 -3.71
CA LYS A 55 -13.28 -9.32 -3.87
C LYS A 55 -13.97 -8.94 -2.56
N GLY A 56 -14.48 -7.70 -2.50
CA GLY A 56 -15.29 -7.17 -1.39
C GLY A 56 -14.48 -6.30 -0.44
N ILE A 57 -14.76 -6.43 0.86
CA ILE A 57 -13.95 -5.90 1.96
C ILE A 57 -13.44 -7.10 2.77
N PHE A 58 -12.13 -7.17 2.99
CA PHE A 58 -11.53 -8.21 3.81
C PHE A 58 -11.73 -7.91 5.30
N THR A 59 -12.44 -8.79 6.01
CA THR A 59 -12.69 -8.71 7.47
C THR A 59 -12.16 -9.94 8.21
N GLY A 60 -11.28 -10.73 7.55
CA GLY A 60 -10.68 -11.91 8.15
C GLY A 60 -9.70 -11.57 9.28
N ALA A 61 -9.35 -12.58 10.07
CA ALA A 61 -8.33 -12.44 11.10
C ALA A 61 -6.98 -12.06 10.47
N CYS A 62 -6.26 -11.18 11.17
CA CYS A 62 -4.94 -10.71 10.79
C CYS A 62 -4.10 -10.66 12.09
N SER A 63 -2.96 -11.34 12.10
CA SER A 63 -2.02 -11.22 13.21
C SER A 63 -1.38 -9.83 13.23
N THR A 64 -0.86 -9.40 14.37
CA THR A 64 -0.04 -8.18 14.47
C THR A 64 1.40 -8.36 13.99
N THR A 65 1.79 -9.60 13.66
CA THR A 65 3.07 -9.90 13.02
C THR A 65 3.04 -9.45 11.57
N LEU A 66 3.79 -8.40 11.25
CA LEU A 66 3.89 -7.85 9.90
C LEU A 66 4.91 -8.64 9.08
N ASP A 67 4.49 -9.15 7.92
CA ASP A 67 5.35 -9.96 7.02
C ASP A 67 5.20 -9.59 5.54
N HIS A 68 4.33 -8.63 5.22
CA HIS A 68 4.07 -8.22 3.86
C HIS A 68 3.95 -6.69 3.77
N ALA A 69 4.62 -6.09 2.78
CA ALA A 69 4.58 -4.66 2.52
C ALA A 69 3.60 -4.37 1.38
N VAL A 70 2.71 -3.41 1.59
CA VAL A 70 1.70 -3.01 0.61
C VAL A 70 1.60 -1.49 0.53
N LEU A 71 0.88 -0.99 -0.48
CA LEU A 71 0.63 0.43 -0.66
C LEU A 71 -0.86 0.72 -0.51
N ILE A 72 -1.20 1.59 0.42
CA ILE A 72 -2.56 2.16 0.50
C ILE A 72 -2.64 3.28 -0.53
N VAL A 73 -3.58 3.18 -1.47
CA VAL A 73 -3.81 4.18 -2.52
C VAL A 73 -5.07 5.01 -2.29
N GLY A 74 -5.90 4.62 -1.33
CA GLY A 74 -7.11 5.34 -0.95
C GLY A 74 -7.88 4.62 0.14
N TYR A 75 -9.00 5.19 0.55
CA TYR A 75 -9.95 4.57 1.46
C TYR A 75 -11.38 4.96 1.12
N GLY A 76 -12.33 4.15 1.54
CA GLY A 76 -13.76 4.39 1.35
C GLY A 76 -14.61 3.64 2.36
N SER A 77 -15.93 3.80 2.24
CA SER A 77 -16.92 3.00 2.97
C SER A 77 -17.87 2.40 1.94
N GLU A 78 -18.24 1.14 2.13
CA GLU A 78 -19.23 0.46 1.31
C GLU A 78 -20.57 0.45 2.06
N ASN A 79 -21.65 0.88 1.40
CA ASN A 79 -23.03 0.83 1.88
C ASN A 79 -23.37 1.58 3.18
N GLY A 80 -22.60 2.59 3.58
CA GLY A 80 -22.87 3.36 4.80
C GLY A 80 -22.73 2.53 6.08
N VAL A 81 -22.09 1.36 5.97
CA VAL A 81 -21.66 0.57 7.13
C VAL A 81 -20.68 1.46 7.89
N ASP A 82 -21.07 1.73 9.14
CA ASP A 82 -20.48 2.48 10.23
C ASP A 82 -19.48 3.62 9.90
N PRO A 83 -19.58 4.79 10.56
CA PRO A 83 -18.58 5.86 10.44
C PRO A 83 -17.15 5.46 10.86
N TRP A 84 -17.00 4.25 11.40
CA TRP A 84 -15.76 3.62 11.86
C TRP A 84 -15.23 2.52 10.93
N SER A 85 -16.06 1.92 10.06
CA SER A 85 -15.59 0.91 9.10
C SER A 85 -15.09 1.57 7.81
N ARG A 86 -13.88 2.13 7.87
CA ARG A 86 -13.16 2.59 6.68
C ARG A 86 -12.34 1.43 6.12
N SER A 87 -12.59 1.12 4.85
CA SER A 87 -11.84 0.11 4.12
C SER A 87 -10.72 0.78 3.36
N PHE A 88 -9.47 0.32 3.58
CA PHE A 88 -8.33 0.77 2.82
C PHE A 88 -8.31 0.06 1.46
N CYS A 89 -8.17 0.84 0.39
CA CYS A 89 -7.89 0.33 -0.94
C CYS A 89 -6.38 0.07 -1.03
N ILE A 90 -6.01 -1.20 -1.02
CA ILE A 90 -4.63 -1.65 -1.04
C ILE A 90 -4.26 -2.00 -2.48
N ALA A 91 -3.25 -1.33 -3.02
CA ALA A 91 -2.53 -1.82 -4.18
C ALA A 91 -1.47 -2.81 -3.69
N LEU A 92 -1.63 -4.08 -4.07
CA LEU A 92 -0.58 -5.07 -3.89
C LEU A 92 0.58 -4.63 -4.78
N LEU A 93 1.65 -4.11 -4.16
CA LEU A 93 2.95 -4.00 -4.80
C LEU A 93 3.38 -5.45 -5.02
N SER A 94 3.08 -5.96 -6.22
CA SER A 94 3.49 -7.28 -6.65
C SER A 94 4.99 -7.36 -6.45
N SER A 95 5.39 -8.30 -5.59
CA SER A 95 6.74 -8.81 -5.31
C SER A 95 7.90 -8.09 -6.00
N ILE A 96 8.79 -7.50 -5.21
CA ILE A 96 10.23 -7.66 -5.48
C ILE A 96 10.61 -9.08 -5.11
#